data_AF-A0AAD7JQA2-F1
#
_entry.id   AF-A0AAD7JQA2-F1
#
_cell.length_a   1.000
_cell.length_b   1.000
_cell.length_c   1.000
_cell.angle_alpha   90.00
_cell.angle_beta   90.00
_cell.angle_gamma   90.00
#
_symmetry.space_group_name_H-M   'P 1'
#
loop_
_entity.id
_entity.type
_entity.pdbx_description
1 polymer ?
#
loop_
_entity_poly.entity_id
_entity_poly.type
_entity_poly.pdbx_seq_one_letter_code
_entity_poly.pdbx_strand_id
1 'polypeptide(L)'
;MALKDANRKKVVEAPSSGVFWKEVKRLADPKPAPVCITAASLKEVFEKRLNPPEVLPPQFDATQHRANKILVTLLPEHTEDKTPEGFFTEKWTEKDMGRLKDHIRKHSLDSSSGEDQATYAELLEIPNEDLVYLCNDYRLVALESCFLKCLTILIHWRIFDWAEARGLIPPGQNGFRPGYRTNNNPFILRCLKEWARAHNYSLYVACVDFTNAFPSTDQPTLWLKLFRMGMGGKIFD
;
A
#
# COMPACT_ATOMS: atom_id res chain seq x y z
N MET A 1 -9.33 5.17 45.33
CA MET A 1 -8.55 3.91 45.44
C MET A 1 -9.05 2.89 44.42
N ALA A 2 -10.32 2.47 44.49
CA ALA A 2 -10.91 1.45 43.61
C ALA A 2 -10.67 1.61 42.09
N LEU A 3 -10.72 2.83 41.53
CA LEU A 3 -10.49 3.06 40.09
C LEU A 3 -9.02 2.82 39.68
N LYS A 4 -8.06 3.20 40.53
CA LYS A 4 -6.63 2.96 40.28
C LYS A 4 -6.32 1.47 40.35
N ASP A 5 -6.91 0.77 41.31
CA ASP A 5 -6.74 -0.68 41.47
C ASP A 5 -7.36 -1.46 40.30
N ALA A 6 -8.55 -1.06 39.85
CA ALA A 6 -9.19 -1.63 38.66
C ALA A 6 -8.37 -1.39 37.39
N ASN A 7 -7.82 -0.19 37.19
CA ASN A 7 -6.95 0.12 36.05
C ASN A 7 -5.63 -0.65 36.11
N ARG A 8 -5.01 -0.76 37.29
CA ARG A 8 -3.81 -1.57 37.50
C ARG A 8 -4.08 -3.03 37.16
N LYS A 9 -5.21 -3.59 37.61
CA LYS A 9 -5.61 -4.96 37.31
C LYS A 9 -5.71 -5.21 35.80
N LYS A 10 -6.35 -4.30 35.06
CA LYS A 10 -6.47 -4.39 33.59
C LYS A 10 -5.13 -4.39 32.85
N VAL A 11 -4.14 -3.64 33.35
CA VAL A 11 -2.80 -3.59 32.75
C VAL A 11 -1.98 -4.83 33.12
N VAL A 12 -2.01 -5.24 34.38
CA VAL A 12 -1.19 -6.36 34.89
C VAL A 12 -1.71 -7.71 34.38
N GLU A 13 -3.03 -7.87 34.27
CA GLU A 13 -3.68 -9.11 33.84
C GLU A 13 -3.98 -9.11 32.33
N ALA A 14 -3.33 -8.24 31.55
CA ALA A 14 -3.57 -8.17 30.12
C ALA A 14 -3.16 -9.51 29.43
N PRO A 15 -4.07 -10.16 28.69
CA PRO A 15 -3.85 -11.50 28.12
C PRO A 15 -2.88 -11.50 26.92
N SER A 16 -2.53 -10.32 26.39
CA SER A 16 -1.57 -10.18 25.31
C SER A 16 -0.89 -8.80 25.35
N SER A 17 0.25 -8.69 24.68
CA SER A 17 0.96 -7.41 24.53
C SER A 17 0.09 -6.34 23.86
N GLY A 18 -0.78 -6.73 22.92
CA GLY A 18 -1.72 -5.81 22.26
C GLY A 18 -2.74 -5.23 23.24
N VAL A 19 -3.32 -6.06 24.10
CA VAL A 19 -4.28 -5.60 25.13
C VAL A 19 -3.59 -4.74 26.18
N PHE A 20 -2.37 -5.11 26.59
CA PHE A 20 -1.55 -4.32 27.49
C PHE A 20 -1.36 -2.90 26.97
N TRP A 21 -0.87 -2.76 25.73
CA TRP A 21 -0.63 -1.44 25.14
C TRP A 21 -1.92 -0.65 24.90
N LYS A 22 -3.03 -1.33 24.62
CA LYS A 22 -4.35 -0.67 24.50
C LYS A 22 -4.80 -0.05 25.82
N GLU A 23 -4.65 -0.77 26.94
CA GLU A 23 -4.99 -0.24 28.27
C GLU A 23 -4.03 0.87 28.71
N VAL A 24 -2.74 0.73 28.44
CA VAL A 24 -1.75 1.78 28.72
C VAL A 24 -2.10 3.07 27.96
N LYS A 25 -2.38 2.98 26.65
CA LYS A 25 -2.80 4.13 25.84
C LYS A 25 -4.09 4.76 26.36
N ARG A 26 -5.11 3.95 26.70
CA ARG A 26 -6.37 4.46 27.26
C ARG A 26 -6.16 5.28 28.55
N LEU A 27 -5.14 4.95 29.34
CA LEU A 27 -4.84 5.63 30.60
C LEU A 27 -3.93 6.85 30.43
N ALA A 28 -2.99 6.78 29.48
CA ALA A 28 -1.93 7.77 29.31
C ALA A 28 -2.25 8.82 28.24
N ASP A 29 -2.98 8.44 27.19
CA ASP A 29 -3.26 9.32 26.07
C ASP A 29 -4.30 10.38 26.51
N PRO A 30 -4.09 11.66 26.17
CA PRO A 30 -5.08 12.68 26.41
C PRO A 30 -6.38 12.31 25.69
N LYS A 31 -7.53 12.63 26.31
CA LYS A 31 -8.83 12.44 25.66
C LYS A 31 -8.81 13.18 24.31
N PRO A 32 -9.22 12.54 23.20
CA PRO A 32 -9.26 13.19 21.91
C PRO A 32 -10.14 14.45 22.02
N ALA A 33 -9.56 15.61 21.74
CA ALA A 33 -10.36 16.81 21.58
C ALA A 33 -11.26 16.63 20.34
N PRO A 34 -12.53 17.09 20.37
CA PRO A 34 -13.35 17.12 19.18
C PRO A 34 -12.61 17.91 18.10
N VAL A 35 -12.45 17.32 16.92
CA VAL A 35 -11.80 17.97 15.78
C VAL A 35 -12.75 19.06 15.27
N CYS A 36 -12.47 20.31 15.62
CA CYS A 36 -13.26 21.48 15.18
C CYS A 36 -12.91 21.96 13.76
N ILE A 37 -12.20 21.15 12.99
CA ILE A 37 -11.71 21.50 11.66
C ILE A 37 -12.76 21.06 10.63
N THR A 38 -13.32 22.01 9.88
CA THR A 38 -14.26 21.71 8.80
C THR A 38 -13.53 21.17 7.58
N ALA A 39 -14.20 20.37 6.74
CA ALA A 39 -13.62 19.89 5.48
C ALA A 39 -13.11 21.06 4.61
N ALA A 40 -13.83 22.19 4.59
CA ALA A 40 -13.42 23.41 3.89
C ALA A 40 -12.09 23.97 4.41
N SER A 41 -11.86 23.96 5.72
CA SER A 41 -10.60 24.43 6.31
C SER A 41 -9.40 23.53 6.02
N LEU A 42 -9.64 22.27 5.62
CA LEU A 42 -8.59 21.35 5.18
C LEU A 42 -8.28 21.47 3.68
N LYS A 43 -9.12 22.16 2.90
CA LYS A 43 -9.00 22.24 1.44
C LYS A 43 -7.61 22.68 1.01
N GLU A 44 -7.12 23.79 1.54
CA GLU A 44 -5.81 24.35 1.15
C GLU A 44 -4.66 23.36 1.39
N VAL A 45 -4.70 22.64 2.52
CA VAL A 45 -3.69 21.65 2.88
C VAL A 45 -3.75 20.44 1.95
N PHE A 46 -4.95 19.92 1.69
CA PHE A 46 -5.12 18.75 0.82
C PHE A 46 -4.82 19.08 -0.64
N GLU A 47 -5.25 20.23 -1.14
CA GLU A 47 -5.01 20.67 -2.51
C GLU A 47 -3.52 20.74 -2.82
N LYS A 48 -2.70 21.26 -1.89
CA LYS A 48 -1.24 21.28 -2.02
C LYS A 48 -0.60 19.90 -1.91
N ARG A 49 -1.20 18.95 -1.17
CA ARG A 49 -0.65 17.61 -0.95
C ARG A 49 -1.03 16.62 -2.04
N LEU A 50 -2.23 16.74 -2.61
CA LEU A 50 -2.80 15.80 -3.56
C LEU A 50 -2.41 16.12 -5.00
N ASN A 51 -2.09 17.38 -5.30
CA ASN A 51 -1.74 17.81 -6.64
C ASN A 51 -0.21 17.91 -6.81
N PRO A 52 0.33 17.53 -7.99
CA PRO A 52 1.72 17.77 -8.32
C PRO A 52 2.08 19.26 -8.21
N PRO A 53 3.34 19.61 -7.91
CA PRO A 53 3.76 21.00 -7.87
C PRO A 53 3.67 21.64 -9.26
N GLU A 54 3.18 22.89 -9.33
CA GLU A 54 3.09 23.65 -10.59
C GLU A 54 4.46 23.84 -11.24
N VAL A 55 5.49 24.04 -10.41
CA VAL A 55 6.90 24.18 -10.83
C VAL A 55 7.70 23.06 -10.22
N LEU A 56 8.41 22.30 -11.06
CA LEU A 56 9.30 21.25 -10.59
C LEU A 56 10.43 21.83 -9.72
N PRO A 57 10.76 21.21 -8.59
CA PRO A 57 11.89 21.62 -7.79
C PRO A 57 13.20 21.58 -8.61
N PRO A 58 14.16 22.50 -8.39
CA PRO A 58 15.38 22.59 -9.19
C PRO A 58 16.29 21.34 -9.07
N GLN A 59 16.08 20.51 -8.04
CA GLN A 59 16.78 19.25 -7.86
C GLN A 59 16.29 18.14 -8.82
N PHE A 60 15.13 18.34 -9.47
CA PHE A 60 14.59 17.38 -10.43
C PHE A 60 15.18 17.61 -11.81
N ASP A 61 15.45 16.51 -12.53
CA ASP A 61 15.85 16.57 -13.93
C ASP A 61 14.63 16.92 -14.80
N ALA A 62 14.48 18.21 -15.09
CA ALA A 62 13.40 18.72 -15.92
C ALA A 62 13.46 18.21 -17.36
N THR A 63 14.65 17.87 -17.87
CA THR A 63 14.83 17.32 -19.22
C THR A 63 14.31 15.90 -19.28
N GLN A 64 14.72 15.04 -18.33
CA GLN A 64 14.24 13.67 -18.23
C GLN A 64 12.73 13.63 -17.99
N HIS A 65 12.19 14.49 -17.13
CA HIS A 65 10.77 14.56 -16.87
C HIS A 65 9.97 14.92 -18.14
N ARG A 66 10.43 15.91 -18.93
CA ARG A 66 9.81 16.24 -20.23
C ARG A 66 9.93 15.08 -21.23
N ALA A 67 11.09 14.44 -21.29
CA ALA A 67 11.31 13.30 -22.16
C ALA A 67 10.36 12.14 -21.80
N ASN A 68 10.18 11.82 -20.53
CA ASN A 68 9.27 10.76 -20.09
C ASN A 68 7.82 11.05 -20.48
N LYS A 69 7.38 12.31 -20.38
CA LYS A 69 6.05 12.73 -20.85
C LYS A 69 5.82 12.53 -22.34
N ILE A 70 6.85 12.66 -23.17
CA ILE A 70 6.77 12.37 -24.61
C ILE A 70 6.87 10.87 -24.87
N LEU A 71 7.79 10.18 -24.19
CA LEU A 71 8.01 8.76 -24.42
C LEU A 71 6.81 7.90 -24.00
N VAL A 72 6.08 8.29 -22.96
CA VAL A 72 4.88 7.55 -22.55
C VAL A 72 3.78 7.60 -23.62
N THR A 73 3.68 8.68 -24.40
CA THR A 73 2.69 8.76 -25.50
C THR A 73 3.08 7.93 -26.71
N LEU A 74 4.30 7.39 -26.73
CA LEU A 74 4.78 6.46 -27.76
C LEU A 74 4.60 5.00 -27.34
N LEU A 75 4.10 4.73 -26.13
CA LEU A 75 3.72 3.37 -25.75
C LEU A 75 2.58 2.90 -26.66
N PRO A 76 2.58 1.63 -27.10
CA PRO A 76 1.45 1.05 -27.81
C PRO A 76 0.16 1.19 -27.02
N GLU A 77 -0.96 1.40 -27.70
CA GLU A 77 -2.30 1.40 -27.07
C GLU A 77 -2.64 0.04 -26.43
N HIS A 78 -2.13 -1.04 -27.01
CA HIS A 78 -2.21 -2.38 -26.46
C HIS A 78 -0.81 -2.96 -26.33
N THR A 79 -0.41 -3.27 -25.10
CA THR A 79 0.89 -3.86 -24.82
C THR A 79 0.79 -5.37 -24.73
N GLU A 80 1.90 -6.05 -25.05
CA GLU A 80 1.96 -7.51 -25.02
C GLU A 80 2.60 -7.97 -23.72
N ASP A 81 1.96 -8.93 -23.05
CA ASP A 81 2.57 -9.65 -21.94
C ASP A 81 3.58 -10.67 -22.47
N LYS A 82 4.86 -10.38 -22.24
CA LYS A 82 5.97 -11.24 -22.68
C LYS A 82 6.43 -12.19 -21.57
N THR A 83 5.72 -12.23 -20.43
CA THR A 83 6.05 -13.15 -19.35
C THR A 83 5.55 -14.56 -19.70
N PRO A 84 6.41 -15.61 -19.61
CA PRO A 84 5.97 -16.99 -19.84
C PRO A 84 4.83 -17.45 -18.94
N GLU A 85 4.68 -16.84 -17.77
CA GLU A 85 3.67 -17.13 -16.76
C GLU A 85 2.33 -16.41 -17.02
N GLY A 86 2.29 -15.44 -17.94
CA GLY A 86 1.09 -14.67 -18.26
C GLY A 86 0.60 -13.76 -17.14
N PHE A 87 1.52 -13.19 -16.34
CA PHE A 87 1.20 -12.39 -15.15
C PHE A 87 0.20 -11.25 -15.42
N PHE A 88 0.18 -10.68 -16.60
CA PHE A 88 -0.60 -9.48 -16.94
C PHE A 88 -1.72 -9.73 -17.95
N THR A 89 -1.79 -10.92 -18.54
CA THR A 89 -2.81 -11.29 -19.53
C THR A 89 -3.78 -12.36 -19.05
N GLU A 90 -3.37 -13.26 -18.15
CA GLU A 90 -4.25 -14.34 -17.67
C GLU A 90 -5.57 -13.81 -17.10
N LYS A 91 -6.65 -14.59 -17.20
CA LYS A 91 -7.94 -14.19 -16.60
C LYS A 91 -7.98 -14.49 -15.10
N TRP A 92 -8.77 -13.74 -14.35
CA TRP A 92 -9.05 -14.09 -12.96
C TRP A 92 -9.89 -15.36 -12.91
N THR A 93 -9.58 -16.24 -11.96
CA THR A 93 -10.24 -17.54 -11.79
C THR A 93 -11.09 -17.57 -10.52
N GLU A 94 -11.97 -18.56 -10.39
CA GLU A 94 -12.72 -18.76 -9.14
C GLU A 94 -11.81 -19.05 -7.94
N LYS A 95 -10.63 -19.63 -8.18
CA LYS A 95 -9.61 -19.84 -7.16
C LYS A 95 -9.08 -18.51 -6.63
N ASP A 96 -8.87 -17.54 -7.51
CA ASP A 96 -8.45 -16.18 -7.13
C ASP A 96 -9.53 -15.50 -6.29
N MET A 97 -10.81 -15.67 -6.67
CA MET A 97 -11.94 -15.15 -5.89
C MET A 97 -12.05 -15.82 -4.51
N GLY A 98 -11.84 -17.14 -4.43
CA GLY A 98 -11.77 -17.84 -3.15
C GLY A 98 -10.68 -17.27 -2.24
N ARG A 99 -9.47 -17.10 -2.77
CA ARG A 99 -8.34 -16.48 -2.05
C ARG A 99 -8.64 -15.04 -1.61
N LEU A 100 -9.27 -14.25 -2.47
CA LEU A 100 -9.72 -12.89 -2.17
C LEU A 100 -10.71 -12.87 -1.01
N LYS A 101 -11.73 -13.72 -1.04
CA LYS A 101 -12.71 -13.82 0.05
C LYS A 101 -12.07 -14.22 1.37
N ASP A 102 -11.13 -15.17 1.36
CA ASP A 102 -10.39 -15.55 2.57
C ASP A 102 -9.54 -14.41 3.12
N HIS A 103 -8.92 -13.63 2.24
CA HIS A 103 -8.20 -12.42 2.63
C HIS A 103 -9.14 -11.39 3.30
N ILE A 104 -10.30 -11.13 2.70
CA ILE A 104 -11.31 -10.20 3.23
C ILE A 104 -11.78 -10.63 4.62
N ARG A 105 -12.13 -11.91 4.79
CA ARG A 105 -12.55 -12.47 6.09
C ARG A 105 -11.51 -12.24 7.19
N LYS A 106 -10.23 -12.30 6.82
CA LYS A 106 -9.13 -12.18 7.78
C LYS A 106 -8.74 -10.74 8.08
N HIS A 107 -8.89 -9.82 7.13
CA HIS A 107 -8.24 -8.51 7.19
C HIS A 107 -9.17 -7.31 7.01
N SER A 108 -10.37 -7.48 6.45
CA SER A 108 -11.13 -6.34 5.91
C SER A 108 -12.59 -6.25 6.39
N LEU A 109 -13.11 -7.24 7.14
CA LEU A 109 -14.53 -7.28 7.55
C LEU A 109 -15.01 -6.01 8.26
N ASP A 110 -14.20 -5.43 9.13
CA ASP A 110 -14.57 -4.24 9.91
C ASP A 110 -14.26 -2.91 9.19
N SER A 111 -13.98 -2.96 7.88
CA SER A 111 -13.68 -1.75 7.11
C SER A 111 -14.96 -0.97 6.81
N SER A 112 -14.86 0.36 6.84
CA SER A 112 -15.94 1.24 6.41
C SER A 112 -16.29 1.05 4.92
N SER A 113 -17.59 1.18 4.61
CA SER A 113 -18.09 1.26 3.23
C SER A 113 -17.59 2.54 2.54
N GLY A 114 -17.53 2.50 1.21
CA GLY A 114 -17.34 3.68 0.38
C GLY A 114 -18.63 4.50 0.23
N GLU A 115 -18.59 5.52 -0.63
CA GLU A 115 -19.76 6.36 -0.95
C GLU A 115 -20.93 5.54 -1.51
N ASP A 116 -20.63 4.46 -2.25
CA ASP A 116 -21.60 3.52 -2.83
C ASP A 116 -22.31 2.65 -1.80
N GLN A 117 -21.93 2.75 -0.51
CA GLN A 117 -22.42 1.95 0.61
C GLN A 117 -22.22 0.44 0.47
N ALA A 118 -21.51 -0.01 -0.57
CA ALA A 118 -21.22 -1.42 -0.76
C ALA A 118 -20.26 -1.91 0.33
N THR A 119 -20.61 -3.05 0.92
CA THR A 119 -19.89 -3.64 2.05
C THR A 119 -19.12 -4.89 1.64
N TYR A 120 -18.13 -5.26 2.45
CA TYR A 120 -17.45 -6.55 2.28
C TYR A 120 -18.36 -7.74 2.61
N ALA A 121 -19.41 -7.55 3.43
CA ALA A 121 -20.37 -8.60 3.73
C ALA A 121 -21.17 -8.99 2.47
N GLU A 122 -21.71 -8.00 1.76
CA GLU A 122 -22.43 -8.22 0.50
C GLU A 122 -21.52 -8.88 -0.56
N LEU A 123 -20.27 -8.43 -0.67
CA LEU A 123 -19.31 -9.02 -1.60
C LEU A 123 -19.03 -10.51 -1.28
N LEU A 124 -18.97 -10.86 0.01
CA LEU A 124 -18.76 -12.24 0.43
C LEU A 124 -19.91 -13.17 0.05
N GLU A 125 -21.14 -12.64 -0.09
CA GLU A 125 -22.33 -13.37 -0.51
C GLU A 125 -22.37 -13.66 -2.02
N ILE A 126 -21.76 -12.79 -2.85
CA ILE A 126 -21.77 -12.93 -4.32
C ILE A 126 -21.02 -14.21 -4.75
N PRO A 127 -21.60 -15.10 -5.57
CA PRO A 127 -20.89 -16.28 -6.09
C PRO A 127 -19.54 -15.97 -6.73
N ASN A 128 -18.59 -16.91 -6.63
CA ASN A 128 -17.25 -16.69 -7.20
C ASN A 128 -17.29 -16.54 -8.72
N GLU A 129 -18.16 -17.26 -9.41
CA GLU A 129 -18.37 -17.15 -10.86
C GLU A 129 -18.78 -15.73 -11.29
N ASP A 130 -19.68 -15.10 -10.53
CA ASP A 130 -20.15 -13.74 -10.80
C ASP A 130 -19.03 -12.72 -10.56
N LEU A 131 -18.22 -12.92 -9.50
CA LEU A 131 -17.05 -12.08 -9.24
C LEU A 131 -15.96 -12.25 -10.32
N VAL A 132 -15.78 -13.47 -10.85
CA VAL A 132 -14.89 -13.73 -11.98
C VAL A 132 -15.35 -12.96 -13.21
N TYR A 133 -16.65 -13.03 -13.54
CA TYR A 133 -17.23 -12.28 -14.65
C TYR A 133 -17.05 -10.77 -14.47
N LEU A 134 -17.39 -10.25 -13.28
CA LEU A 134 -17.22 -8.84 -12.95
C LEU A 134 -15.77 -8.37 -13.12
N CYS A 135 -14.79 -9.10 -12.58
CA CYS A 135 -13.39 -8.67 -12.57
C CYS A 135 -12.68 -8.80 -13.92
N ASN A 136 -13.17 -9.64 -14.83
CA ASN A 136 -12.55 -9.86 -16.14
C ASN A 136 -13.14 -8.99 -17.26
N ASP A 137 -14.45 -8.72 -17.18
CA ASP A 137 -15.21 -8.15 -18.29
C ASP A 137 -15.67 -6.71 -18.04
N TYR A 138 -15.65 -6.23 -16.79
CA TYR A 138 -15.99 -4.85 -16.44
C TYR A 138 -14.77 -4.06 -15.97
N ARG A 139 -14.76 -2.77 -16.33
CA ARG A 139 -13.85 -1.78 -15.75
C ARG A 139 -14.56 -1.12 -14.56
N LEU A 140 -14.08 -1.39 -13.35
CA LEU A 140 -14.61 -0.74 -12.14
C LEU A 140 -14.10 0.72 -12.07
N VAL A 141 -15.02 1.69 -12.04
CA VAL A 141 -14.72 3.14 -12.02
C VAL A 141 -15.09 3.79 -10.68
N ALA A 142 -15.76 3.06 -9.77
CA ALA A 142 -16.24 3.60 -8.50
C ALA A 142 -15.07 3.85 -7.51
N LEU A 143 -14.69 5.12 -7.39
CA LEU A 143 -13.71 5.57 -6.40
C LEU A 143 -14.20 5.19 -4.99
N GLU A 144 -13.34 4.52 -4.22
CA GLU A 144 -13.59 4.09 -2.83
C GLU A 144 -14.52 2.87 -2.61
N SER A 145 -15.07 2.29 -3.68
CA SER A 145 -15.88 1.06 -3.60
C SER A 145 -15.08 -0.14 -3.05
N CYS A 146 -15.74 -1.00 -2.26
CA CYS A 146 -15.15 -2.26 -1.80
C CYS A 146 -14.79 -3.19 -2.98
N PHE A 147 -15.55 -3.14 -4.08
CA PHE A 147 -15.30 -3.90 -5.29
C PHE A 147 -14.01 -3.45 -5.99
N LEU A 148 -13.82 -2.13 -6.13
CA LEU A 148 -12.59 -1.59 -6.69
C LEU A 148 -11.38 -1.97 -5.83
N LYS A 149 -11.50 -1.88 -4.50
CA LYS A 149 -10.45 -2.33 -3.56
C LYS A 149 -10.10 -3.80 -3.77
N CYS A 150 -11.09 -4.67 -3.96
CA CYS A 150 -10.87 -6.08 -4.25
C CYS A 150 -10.12 -6.31 -5.56
N LEU A 151 -10.49 -5.61 -6.63
CA LEU A 151 -9.77 -5.69 -7.90
C LEU A 151 -8.32 -5.19 -7.75
N THR A 152 -8.09 -4.11 -7.01
CA THR A 152 -6.71 -3.63 -6.76
C THR A 152 -5.87 -4.61 -5.94
N ILE A 153 -6.47 -5.40 -5.04
CA ILE A 153 -5.79 -6.48 -4.32
C ILE A 153 -5.36 -7.59 -5.29
N LEU A 154 -6.25 -8.00 -6.20
CA LEU A 154 -5.95 -9.01 -7.21
C LEU A 154 -4.80 -8.56 -8.13
N ILE A 155 -4.89 -7.34 -8.66
CA ILE A 155 -3.84 -6.71 -9.46
C ILE A 155 -2.52 -6.65 -8.68
N HIS A 156 -2.57 -6.21 -7.42
CA HIS A 156 -1.41 -6.15 -6.54
C HIS A 156 -0.73 -7.52 -6.39
N TRP A 157 -1.48 -8.59 -6.16
CA TRP A 157 -0.90 -9.93 -6.05
C TRP A 157 -0.17 -10.35 -7.31
N ARG A 158 -0.73 -10.09 -8.49
CA ARG A 158 -0.04 -10.44 -9.75
C ARG A 158 1.23 -9.63 -9.97
N ILE A 159 1.17 -8.32 -9.74
CA ILE A 159 2.35 -7.45 -9.84
C ILE A 159 3.41 -7.88 -8.83
N PHE A 160 3.01 -8.26 -7.62
CA PHE A 160 3.92 -8.74 -6.58
C PHE A 160 4.57 -10.08 -6.97
N ASP A 161 3.78 -11.04 -7.42
CA ASP A 161 4.28 -12.36 -7.84
C ASP A 161 5.25 -12.23 -9.02
N TRP A 162 4.95 -11.34 -9.99
CA TRP A 162 5.87 -10.97 -11.06
C TRP A 162 7.17 -10.35 -10.53
N ALA A 163 7.06 -9.39 -9.62
CA ALA A 163 8.21 -8.67 -9.07
C ALA A 163 9.14 -9.58 -8.26
N GLU A 164 8.59 -10.54 -7.50
CA GLU A 164 9.38 -11.57 -6.81
C GLU A 164 9.99 -12.56 -7.81
N ALA A 165 9.21 -13.08 -8.77
CA ALA A 165 9.68 -14.04 -9.78
C ALA A 165 10.83 -13.48 -10.65
N ARG A 166 10.86 -12.16 -10.85
CA ARG A 166 11.91 -11.46 -11.58
C ARG A 166 13.00 -10.88 -10.68
N GLY A 167 12.94 -11.07 -9.36
CA GLY A 167 13.93 -10.57 -8.42
C GLY A 167 14.04 -9.03 -8.38
N LEU A 168 12.93 -8.33 -8.68
CA LEU A 168 12.90 -6.86 -8.78
C LEU A 168 12.83 -6.17 -7.42
N ILE A 169 12.37 -6.88 -6.38
CA ILE A 169 12.25 -6.34 -5.03
C ILE A 169 13.60 -6.52 -4.30
N PRO A 170 14.27 -5.42 -3.89
CA PRO A 170 15.55 -5.52 -3.20
C PRO A 170 15.42 -6.27 -1.86
N PRO A 171 16.45 -7.04 -1.44
CA PRO A 171 16.40 -7.82 -0.20
C PRO A 171 16.26 -6.95 1.06
N GLY A 172 16.67 -5.67 1.01
CA GLY A 172 16.50 -4.71 2.11
C GLY A 172 15.11 -4.07 2.20
N GLN A 173 14.21 -4.33 1.24
CA GLN A 173 12.86 -3.77 1.25
C GLN A 173 11.93 -4.60 2.15
N ASN A 174 11.52 -4.00 3.27
CA ASN A 174 10.59 -4.63 4.23
C ASN A 174 9.18 -4.06 4.18
N GLY A 175 9.02 -2.80 3.76
CA GLY A 175 7.73 -2.14 3.69
C GLY A 175 6.83 -2.83 2.69
N PHE A 176 5.57 -3.06 3.07
CA PHE A 176 4.52 -3.65 2.21
C PHE A 176 4.88 -4.99 1.57
N ARG A 177 5.82 -5.74 2.17
CA ARG A 177 6.24 -7.06 1.68
C ARG A 177 5.72 -8.17 2.60
N PRO A 178 4.90 -9.12 2.11
CA PRO A 178 4.43 -10.26 2.89
C PRO A 178 5.58 -11.01 3.58
N GLY A 179 5.40 -11.35 4.85
CA GLY A 179 6.43 -12.04 5.66
C GLY A 179 7.49 -11.14 6.29
N TYR A 180 7.58 -9.87 5.87
CA TYR A 180 8.50 -8.89 6.46
C TYR A 180 7.78 -8.02 7.51
N ARG A 181 8.55 -7.55 8.50
CA ARG A 181 8.02 -6.73 9.61
C ARG A 181 8.83 -5.45 9.75
N THR A 182 8.20 -4.43 10.30
CA THR A 182 8.84 -3.14 10.60
C THR A 182 10.04 -3.29 11.54
N ASN A 183 10.02 -4.28 12.44
CA ASN A 183 11.10 -4.54 13.40
C ASN A 183 12.40 -5.08 12.77
N ASN A 184 12.34 -5.61 11.55
CA ASN A 184 13.52 -6.19 10.90
C ASN A 184 14.60 -5.12 10.62
N ASN A 185 14.20 -3.92 10.16
CA ASN A 185 15.15 -2.85 9.84
C ASN A 185 15.84 -2.25 11.08
N PRO A 186 15.13 -1.91 12.18
CA PRO A 186 15.76 -1.53 13.44
C PRO A 186 16.70 -2.60 14.00
N PHE A 187 16.35 -3.88 13.84
CA PHE A 187 17.22 -4.98 14.25
C PHE A 187 18.52 -5.01 13.43
N ILE A 188 18.45 -4.90 12.10
CA ILE A 188 19.64 -4.83 11.23
C ILE A 188 20.52 -3.63 11.62
N LEU A 189 19.92 -2.45 11.81
CA LEU A 189 20.65 -1.25 12.23
C LEU A 189 21.33 -1.45 13.60
N ARG A 190 20.65 -2.13 14.54
CA ARG A 190 21.21 -2.46 15.84
C ARG A 190 22.43 -3.38 15.71
N CYS A 191 22.34 -4.43 14.90
CA CYS A 191 23.47 -5.33 14.63
C CYS A 191 24.65 -4.60 13.99
N LEU A 192 24.39 -3.74 12.99
CA LEU A 192 25.43 -2.93 12.35
C LEU A 192 26.16 -2.03 13.35
N LYS A 193 25.41 -1.41 14.27
CA LYS A 193 25.97 -0.58 15.33
C LYS A 193 26.87 -1.38 16.29
N GLU A 194 26.43 -2.56 16.70
CA GLU A 194 27.22 -3.44 17.58
C GLU A 194 28.49 -3.94 16.89
N TRP A 195 28.37 -4.35 15.62
CA TRP A 195 29.49 -4.79 14.81
C TRP A 195 30.53 -3.68 14.60
N ALA A 196 30.09 -2.46 14.26
CA ALA A 196 30.98 -1.31 14.08
C ALA A 196 31.72 -0.98 15.39
N ARG A 197 31.01 -1.02 16.52
CA ARG A 197 31.61 -0.81 17.85
C ARG A 197 32.68 -1.87 18.18
N ALA A 198 32.43 -3.13 17.85
CA ALA A 198 33.38 -4.22 18.11
C ALA A 198 34.67 -4.08 17.29
N HIS A 199 34.59 -3.51 16.08
CA HIS A 199 35.75 -3.32 15.18
C HIS A 199 36.35 -1.90 15.27
N ASN A 200 35.88 -1.07 16.20
CA ASN A 200 36.28 0.33 16.33
C ASN A 200 36.11 1.14 15.02
N TYR A 201 35.02 0.88 14.29
CA TYR A 201 34.63 1.61 13.10
C TYR A 201 33.55 2.64 13.39
N SER A 202 33.60 3.75 12.66
CA SER A 202 32.53 4.76 12.65
C SER A 202 31.39 4.30 11.74
N LEU A 203 30.18 4.18 12.29
CA LEU A 203 28.96 3.93 11.54
C LEU A 203 28.23 5.26 11.25
N TYR A 204 28.11 5.61 9.98
CA TYR A 204 27.32 6.75 9.51
C TYR A 204 25.97 6.25 8.98
N VAL A 205 24.88 6.93 9.37
CA VAL A 205 23.51 6.55 9.01
C VAL A 205 22.81 7.76 8.42
N ALA A 206 22.23 7.62 7.22
CA ALA A 206 21.38 8.62 6.61
C ALA A 206 19.91 8.18 6.71
N CYS A 207 19.09 8.99 7.36
CA CYS A 207 17.64 8.81 7.39
C CYS A 207 17.02 9.69 6.31
N VAL A 208 16.59 9.09 5.20
CA VAL A 208 15.97 9.78 4.06
C VAL A 208 14.49 9.41 4.03
N ASP A 209 13.63 10.42 3.89
CA ASP A 209 12.19 10.24 3.77
C ASP A 209 11.63 11.08 2.61
N PHE A 210 10.57 10.58 1.97
CA PHE A 210 9.95 11.24 0.82
C PHE A 210 8.78 12.11 1.27
N THR A 211 8.80 13.39 0.91
CA THR A 211 7.65 14.28 1.09
C THR A 211 6.54 13.89 0.10
N ASN A 212 5.35 13.54 0.61
CA ASN A 212 4.17 13.22 -0.21
C ASN A 212 4.39 12.15 -1.29
N ALA A 213 5.01 11.01 -0.95
CA ALA A 213 5.46 9.99 -1.91
C ALA A 213 4.41 9.56 -2.96
N PHE A 214 3.15 9.32 -2.57
CA PHE A 214 2.13 8.88 -3.53
C PHE A 214 1.70 10.00 -4.48
N PRO A 215 1.23 11.18 -4.01
CA PRO A 215 0.86 12.27 -4.91
C PRO A 215 2.01 12.83 -5.74
N SER A 216 3.25 12.78 -5.23
CA SER A 216 4.43 13.29 -5.92
C SER A 216 4.98 12.33 -6.99
N THR A 217 4.40 11.14 -7.16
CA THR A 217 4.88 10.18 -8.16
C THR A 217 4.47 10.61 -9.57
N ASP A 218 5.45 10.89 -10.43
CA ASP A 218 5.20 11.19 -11.84
C ASP A 218 4.74 9.94 -12.59
N GLN A 219 3.45 9.89 -12.94
CA GLN A 219 2.83 8.74 -13.59
C GLN A 219 3.50 8.37 -14.94
N PRO A 220 3.80 9.32 -15.87
CA PRO A 220 4.55 9.02 -17.09
C PRO A 220 5.85 8.27 -16.85
N THR A 221 6.65 8.74 -15.88
CA THR A 221 7.92 8.10 -15.51
C THR A 221 7.68 6.70 -14.94
N LEU A 222 6.68 6.53 -14.07
CA LEU A 222 6.34 5.24 -13.48
C LEU A 222 5.92 4.22 -14.56
N TRP A 223 4.97 4.59 -15.42
CA TRP A 223 4.47 3.72 -16.48
C TRP A 223 5.57 3.31 -17.46
N LEU A 224 6.40 4.27 -17.90
CA LEU A 224 7.52 3.99 -18.78
C LEU A 224 8.55 3.06 -18.11
N LYS A 225 8.80 3.23 -16.81
CA LYS A 225 9.70 2.36 -16.06
C LYS A 225 9.15 0.94 -15.96
N LEU A 226 7.88 0.77 -15.60
CA LEU A 226 7.23 -0.54 -15.51
C LEU A 226 7.23 -1.24 -16.88
N PHE A 227 6.89 -0.52 -17.95
CA PHE A 227 6.94 -1.05 -19.31
C PHE A 227 8.33 -1.55 -19.69
N ARG A 228 9.37 -0.74 -19.45
CA ARG A 228 10.77 -1.11 -19.70
C ARG A 228 11.25 -2.30 -18.87
N MET A 229 10.66 -2.50 -17.69
CA MET A 229 10.94 -3.65 -16.82
C MET A 229 10.24 -4.94 -17.31
N GLY A 230 9.41 -4.85 -18.35
CA GLY A 230 8.72 -5.99 -18.96
C GLY A 230 7.27 -6.15 -18.51
N MET A 231 6.67 -5.14 -17.90
CA MET A 231 5.23 -5.13 -17.66
C MET A 231 4.49 -4.71 -18.94
N GLY A 232 3.55 -5.53 -19.37
CA GLY A 232 2.70 -5.28 -20.53
C GLY A 232 1.58 -6.31 -20.57
N GLY A 233 0.46 -6.00 -21.19
CA GLY A 233 -0.76 -6.81 -21.21
C GLY A 233 -1.97 -6.06 -20.63
N LYS A 234 -3.12 -6.72 -20.60
CA LYS A 234 -4.43 -6.10 -20.27
C LYS A 234 -4.48 -5.39 -18.92
N ILE A 235 -3.70 -5.82 -17.92
CA ILE A 235 -3.62 -5.15 -16.61
C ILE A 235 -2.86 -3.82 -16.68
N PHE A 236 -1.92 -3.70 -17.62
CA PHE A 236 -1.10 -2.51 -17.82
C PHE A 236 -1.77 -1.45 -18.70
N ASP A 237 -2.56 -1.89 -19.69
CA ASP A 237 -3.23 -1.04 -20.69
C ASP A 237 -4.37 -0.18 -20.12
#